data_AF-A0AAV7BBK6-F1
#
_entry.id   AF-A0AAV7BBK6-F1
#
_cell.length_a   1.000
_cell.length_b   1.000
_cell.length_c   1.000
_cell.angle_alpha   90.00
_cell.angle_beta   90.00
_cell.angle_gamma   90.00
#
_symmetry.space_group_name_H-M   'P 1'
#
loop_
_entity.id
_entity.type
_entity.pdbx_description
1 polymer ?
#
loop_
_entity_poly.entity_id
_entity_poly.type
_entity_poly.pdbx_seq_one_letter_code
_entity_poly.pdbx_strand_id
1 'polypeptide(L)'
;MAMNSFPEPEVLREVREVYDIRYKFFRSIYADTISGSVLPGRDDLRLMAHHQWLSEGEKLWSSYPPNHIVSSLEHLTLEGTRDLRQLQSSLAADPAETSCSVSEAMSDPRETSEDQENSKRARLQCGDGRSDSFTRLPSYSCLIQEGWAETAAVASQLCNVQRQSRDLSARLADKIQEVHQTLSDGSELSVLSRAAFDAELRLVLLRGCQDALLQECRTLQAEAADRRQGMKFLQQQQQNIQDSFLLLEKKQEQIQVLIKATSFSKAQVRHNSGEVQKFVQERLLLRPLEVVQESQRLQDSVMKDLNHFTAISLPTLQKVTLHGVHQIPTQELSINRLSNPSFHLYPIYKALYSSIGLSLYKTPESILQHVADVKKHLLFLRAQLCSRSQATNKIHKQLRESQTPDINTLLDLLSAHYAQQTDQLVPKLQQIIEQCQKSQEYGKEVQAAVNDWWEQPAQQCLPWEQRGGQTLQQWRDRWTVAVTALQRASGGRS
;
A
#
# COMPACT_ATOMS: atom_id res chain seq x y z
N MET A 1 -56.31 -22.27 -19.57
CA MET A 1 -55.80 -23.33 -18.68
C MET A 1 -54.29 -23.19 -18.62
N ALA A 2 -53.77 -22.76 -17.47
CA ALA A 2 -52.35 -22.58 -17.24
C ALA A 2 -51.66 -23.96 -17.25
N MET A 3 -50.73 -24.18 -18.17
CA MET A 3 -49.81 -25.32 -18.06
C MET A 3 -48.80 -24.98 -16.97
N ASN A 4 -49.00 -25.58 -15.80
CA ASN A 4 -48.02 -25.57 -14.72
C ASN A 4 -46.69 -26.15 -15.24
N SER A 5 -45.70 -25.29 -15.46
CA SER A 5 -44.32 -25.73 -15.64
C SER A 5 -43.82 -26.21 -14.27
N PHE A 6 -43.92 -27.51 -14.03
CA PHE A 6 -43.18 -28.10 -12.91
C PHE A 6 -41.67 -27.84 -13.14
N PRO A 7 -40.91 -27.44 -12.11
CA PRO A 7 -39.47 -27.28 -12.24
C PRO A 7 -38.85 -28.63 -12.62
N GLU A 8 -38.04 -28.63 -13.67
CA GLU A 8 -37.28 -29.79 -14.14
C GLU A 8 -36.46 -30.36 -12.96
N PRO A 9 -36.49 -31.68 -12.70
CA PRO A 9 -35.70 -32.28 -11.62
C PRO A 9 -34.22 -31.91 -11.75
N GLU A 10 -33.57 -31.51 -10.65
CA GLU A 10 -32.18 -31.03 -10.69
C GLU A 10 -31.21 -32.04 -11.31
N VAL A 11 -31.42 -33.34 -11.02
CA VAL A 11 -30.67 -34.46 -11.64
C VAL A 11 -30.82 -34.46 -13.15
N LEU A 12 -32.03 -34.21 -13.66
CA LEU A 12 -32.32 -34.25 -15.09
C LEU A 12 -31.67 -33.06 -15.82
N ARG A 13 -31.65 -31.88 -15.18
CA ARG A 13 -30.93 -30.69 -15.67
C ARG A 13 -29.42 -30.92 -15.71
N GLU A 14 -28.83 -31.44 -14.64
CA GLU A 14 -27.39 -31.70 -14.58
C GLU A 14 -26.96 -32.82 -15.56
N VAL A 15 -27.78 -33.87 -15.72
CA VAL A 15 -27.54 -34.90 -16.74
C VAL A 15 -27.62 -34.31 -18.15
N ARG A 16 -28.58 -33.40 -18.41
CA ARG A 16 -28.72 -32.70 -19.70
C ARG A 16 -27.51 -31.81 -20.01
N GLU A 17 -26.96 -31.12 -19.00
CA GLU A 17 -25.75 -30.30 -19.14
C GLU A 17 -24.52 -31.15 -19.47
N VAL A 18 -24.30 -32.25 -18.74
CA VAL A 18 -23.20 -33.19 -19.02
C VAL A 18 -23.35 -33.83 -20.41
N TYR A 19 -24.59 -34.16 -20.80
CA TYR A 19 -24.91 -34.67 -22.14
C TYR A 19 -24.61 -33.63 -23.24
N ASP A 20 -24.97 -32.36 -23.04
CA ASP A 20 -24.73 -31.27 -23.99
C ASP A 20 -23.22 -30.96 -24.16
N ILE A 21 -22.44 -30.99 -23.06
CA ILE A 21 -20.97 -30.86 -23.13
C ILE A 21 -20.38 -32.00 -23.99
N ARG A 22 -20.86 -33.25 -23.77
CA ARG A 22 -20.42 -34.41 -24.54
C ARG A 22 -20.84 -34.32 -26.01
N TYR A 23 -22.06 -33.86 -26.29
CA TYR A 23 -22.54 -33.63 -27.65
C TYR A 23 -21.72 -32.58 -28.38
N LYS A 24 -21.42 -31.44 -27.75
CA LYS A 24 -20.56 -30.38 -28.29
C LYS A 24 -19.15 -30.91 -28.60
N PHE A 25 -18.60 -31.75 -27.73
CA PHE A 25 -17.32 -32.41 -27.97
C PHE A 25 -17.37 -33.30 -29.22
N PHE A 26 -18.34 -34.22 -29.34
CA PHE A 26 -18.45 -35.08 -30.53
C PHE A 26 -18.77 -34.31 -31.81
N ARG A 27 -19.60 -33.27 -31.73
CA ARG A 27 -19.87 -32.38 -32.86
C ARG A 27 -18.60 -31.66 -33.31
N SER A 28 -17.72 -31.27 -32.38
CA SER A 28 -16.44 -30.66 -32.72
C SER A 28 -15.51 -31.64 -33.46
N ILE A 29 -15.52 -32.92 -33.08
CA ILE A 29 -14.76 -33.99 -33.77
C ILE A 29 -15.32 -34.22 -35.17
N TYR A 30 -16.65 -34.36 -35.28
CA TYR A 30 -17.33 -34.65 -36.55
C TYR A 30 -17.19 -33.50 -37.56
N ALA A 31 -17.26 -32.25 -37.10
CA ALA A 31 -17.05 -31.09 -37.95
C ALA A 31 -15.63 -31.06 -38.55
N ASP A 32 -14.64 -31.60 -37.84
CA ASP A 32 -13.24 -31.59 -38.27
C ASP A 32 -12.90 -32.73 -39.23
N THR A 33 -13.54 -33.89 -39.10
CA THR A 33 -13.44 -34.95 -40.12
C THR A 33 -14.07 -34.54 -41.45
N ILE A 34 -15.13 -33.72 -41.45
CA ILE A 34 -15.74 -33.19 -42.67
C ILE A 34 -14.92 -32.04 -43.25
N SER A 35 -14.36 -31.17 -42.40
CA SER A 35 -13.66 -29.96 -42.84
C SER A 35 -12.20 -30.20 -43.24
N GLY A 36 -11.62 -31.37 -42.98
CA GLY A 36 -10.24 -31.73 -43.36
C GLY A 36 -9.14 -30.83 -42.76
N SER A 37 -9.51 -29.91 -41.88
CA SER A 37 -8.66 -28.83 -41.38
C SER A 37 -8.30 -29.11 -39.92
N VAL A 38 -7.10 -29.64 -39.69
CA VAL A 38 -6.50 -29.75 -38.35
C VAL A 38 -5.87 -28.40 -38.02
N LEU A 39 -6.65 -27.48 -37.46
CA LEU A 39 -6.16 -26.21 -36.95
C LEU A 39 -5.37 -26.44 -35.64
N PRO A 40 -4.10 -25.98 -35.54
CA PRO A 40 -3.31 -26.12 -34.32
C PRO A 40 -3.92 -25.30 -33.18
N GLY A 41 -4.15 -25.93 -32.03
CA GLY A 41 -4.79 -25.32 -30.84
C GLY A 41 -6.23 -25.78 -30.57
N ARG A 42 -6.88 -26.44 -31.54
CA ARG A 42 -8.21 -27.05 -31.33
C ARG A 42 -8.13 -28.31 -30.48
N ASP A 43 -6.98 -29.00 -30.48
CA ASP A 43 -6.71 -30.16 -29.63
C ASP A 43 -6.69 -29.81 -28.14
N ASP A 44 -6.15 -28.65 -27.76
CA ASP A 44 -6.16 -28.18 -26.37
C ASP A 44 -7.59 -27.86 -25.90
N LEU A 45 -8.40 -27.24 -26.77
CA LEU A 45 -9.82 -27.00 -26.50
C LEU A 45 -10.62 -28.31 -26.37
N ARG A 46 -10.29 -29.33 -27.18
CA ARG A 46 -10.89 -30.67 -27.08
C ARG A 46 -10.48 -31.38 -25.79
N LEU A 47 -9.20 -31.32 -25.43
CA LEU A 47 -8.68 -31.85 -24.16
C LEU A 47 -9.37 -31.17 -22.98
N MET A 48 -9.53 -29.85 -23.01
CA MET A 48 -10.26 -29.11 -21.98
C MET A 48 -11.74 -29.48 -21.93
N ALA A 49 -12.44 -29.58 -23.08
CA ALA A 49 -13.85 -29.98 -23.11
C ALA A 49 -14.05 -31.44 -22.64
N HIS A 50 -13.10 -32.33 -22.96
CA HIS A 50 -13.09 -33.70 -22.49
C HIS A 50 -12.83 -33.79 -20.97
N HIS A 51 -11.86 -33.03 -20.45
CA HIS A 51 -11.60 -32.94 -19.02
C HIS A 51 -12.78 -32.32 -18.26
N GLN A 52 -13.42 -31.30 -18.83
CA GLN A 52 -14.62 -30.68 -18.26
C GLN A 52 -15.77 -31.69 -18.22
N TRP A 53 -15.99 -32.45 -19.28
CA TRP A 53 -17.00 -33.52 -19.30
C TRP A 53 -16.74 -34.59 -18.25
N LEU A 54 -15.49 -35.06 -18.10
CA LEU A 54 -15.13 -36.03 -17.08
C LEU A 54 -15.33 -35.49 -15.66
N SER A 55 -14.92 -34.23 -15.41
CA SER A 55 -15.08 -33.58 -14.12
C SER A 55 -16.55 -33.39 -13.72
N GLU A 56 -17.39 -32.91 -14.64
CA GLU A 56 -18.83 -32.75 -14.37
C GLU A 56 -19.53 -34.12 -14.29
N GLY A 57 -19.06 -35.11 -15.06
CA GLY A 57 -19.52 -36.49 -14.95
C GLY A 57 -19.21 -37.09 -13.58
N GLU A 58 -17.97 -37.02 -13.11
CA GLU A 58 -17.55 -37.51 -11.78
C GLU A 58 -18.34 -36.83 -10.66
N LYS A 59 -18.54 -35.51 -10.76
CA LYS A 59 -19.40 -34.76 -9.84
C LYS A 59 -20.82 -35.32 -9.84
N LEU A 60 -21.40 -35.57 -11.00
CA LEU A 60 -22.76 -36.11 -11.14
C LEU A 60 -22.88 -37.53 -10.56
N TRP A 61 -21.90 -38.41 -10.79
CA TRP A 61 -21.83 -39.76 -10.20
C TRP A 61 -21.66 -39.73 -8.68
N SER A 62 -20.99 -38.71 -8.13
CA SER A 62 -20.80 -38.54 -6.69
C SER A 62 -22.00 -37.92 -5.98
N SER A 63 -22.79 -37.10 -6.67
CA SER A 63 -23.90 -36.34 -6.11
C SER A 63 -25.23 -37.12 -6.08
N TYR A 64 -25.42 -38.11 -6.96
CA TYR A 64 -26.70 -38.79 -7.11
C TYR A 64 -26.58 -40.32 -7.20
N PRO A 65 -27.55 -41.08 -6.67
CA PRO A 65 -27.55 -42.53 -6.81
C PRO A 65 -27.69 -42.97 -8.29
N PRO A 66 -27.06 -44.08 -8.70
CA PRO A 66 -27.07 -44.54 -10.10
C PRO A 66 -28.47 -44.66 -10.72
N ASN A 67 -29.47 -45.08 -9.93
CA ASN A 67 -30.84 -45.22 -10.40
C ASN A 67 -31.45 -43.88 -10.88
N HIS A 68 -31.14 -42.76 -10.22
CA HIS A 68 -31.67 -41.45 -10.62
C HIS A 68 -31.02 -40.94 -11.91
N ILE A 69 -29.74 -41.25 -12.12
CA ILE A 69 -29.00 -40.92 -13.33
C ILE A 69 -29.55 -41.72 -14.51
N VAL A 70 -29.74 -43.03 -14.33
CA VAL A 70 -30.29 -43.93 -15.36
C VAL A 70 -31.72 -43.50 -15.74
N SER A 71 -32.60 -43.25 -14.78
CA SER A 71 -33.96 -42.77 -15.07
C SER A 71 -33.97 -41.41 -15.79
N SER A 72 -33.02 -40.52 -15.49
CA SER A 72 -32.89 -39.24 -16.19
C SER A 72 -32.41 -39.41 -17.63
N LEU A 73 -31.48 -40.33 -17.88
CA LEU A 73 -31.03 -40.70 -19.23
C LEU A 73 -32.14 -41.38 -20.03
N GLU A 74 -32.93 -42.27 -19.42
CA GLU A 74 -34.11 -42.87 -20.04
C GLU A 74 -35.13 -41.82 -20.45
N HIS A 75 -35.36 -40.81 -19.61
CA HIS A 75 -36.26 -39.70 -19.96
C HIS A 75 -35.73 -38.90 -21.16
N LEU A 76 -34.44 -38.52 -21.16
CA LEU A 76 -33.81 -37.76 -22.25
C LEU A 76 -33.79 -38.55 -23.56
N THR A 77 -33.59 -39.86 -23.52
CA THR A 77 -33.65 -40.72 -24.73
C THR A 77 -35.09 -40.85 -25.25
N LEU A 78 -36.09 -40.93 -24.37
CA LEU A 78 -37.50 -40.89 -24.77
C LEU A 78 -37.89 -39.54 -25.39
N GLU A 79 -37.37 -38.43 -24.85
CA GLU A 79 -37.52 -37.09 -25.41
C GLU A 79 -36.89 -37.00 -26.81
N GLY A 80 -35.61 -37.35 -26.95
CA GLY A 80 -34.91 -37.32 -28.24
C GLY A 80 -35.52 -38.26 -29.30
N THR A 81 -36.07 -39.42 -28.91
CA THR A 81 -36.76 -40.31 -29.86
C THR A 81 -38.13 -39.79 -30.29
N ARG A 82 -38.81 -38.98 -29.48
CA ARG A 82 -40.03 -38.27 -29.90
C ARG A 82 -39.68 -37.17 -30.90
N ASP A 83 -38.65 -36.38 -30.61
CA ASP A 83 -38.18 -35.30 -31.50
C ASP A 83 -37.72 -35.86 -32.85
N LEU A 84 -36.94 -36.95 -32.84
CA LEU A 84 -36.53 -37.64 -34.07
C LEU A 84 -37.72 -38.19 -34.85
N ARG A 85 -38.72 -38.78 -34.18
CA ARG A 85 -39.94 -39.25 -34.85
C ARG A 85 -40.74 -38.10 -35.45
N GLN A 86 -40.79 -36.94 -34.79
CA GLN A 86 -41.46 -35.75 -35.30
C GLN A 86 -40.72 -35.16 -36.52
N LEU A 87 -39.38 -35.11 -36.47
CA LEU A 87 -38.55 -34.72 -37.61
C LEU A 87 -38.69 -35.71 -38.77
N GLN A 88 -38.70 -37.01 -38.49
CA GLN A 88 -38.88 -38.05 -39.50
C GLN A 88 -40.29 -38.02 -40.10
N SER A 89 -41.34 -37.72 -39.34
CA SER A 89 -42.68 -37.51 -39.88
C SER A 89 -42.79 -36.23 -40.70
N SER A 90 -42.03 -35.17 -40.35
CA SER A 90 -41.96 -33.95 -41.15
C SER A 90 -41.19 -34.13 -42.46
N LEU A 91 -40.25 -35.08 -42.50
CA LEU A 91 -39.47 -35.44 -43.70
C LEU A 91 -40.19 -36.49 -44.57
N ALA A 92 -40.97 -37.39 -43.96
CA ALA A 92 -41.75 -38.42 -44.65
C ALA A 92 -43.09 -37.91 -45.19
N ALA A 93 -43.44 -36.64 -44.95
CA ALA A 93 -44.61 -36.00 -45.55
C ALA A 93 -44.44 -35.71 -47.06
N ASP A 94 -43.23 -35.85 -47.64
CA ASP A 94 -42.97 -35.67 -49.08
C ASP A 94 -42.08 -36.76 -49.72
N PRO A 95 -42.60 -37.99 -49.93
CA PRO A 95 -42.05 -38.82 -51.02
C PRO A 95 -43.08 -39.71 -51.76
N ALA A 96 -44.37 -39.31 -51.89
CA ALA A 96 -45.41 -40.18 -52.48
C ALA A 96 -46.00 -39.75 -53.84
N GLU A 97 -45.46 -38.73 -54.51
CA GLU A 97 -45.91 -38.34 -55.86
C GLU A 97 -44.74 -38.23 -56.84
N THR A 98 -44.08 -39.35 -57.14
CA THR A 98 -43.24 -39.43 -58.35
C THR A 98 -43.21 -40.84 -58.91
N SER A 99 -44.35 -41.31 -59.44
CA SER A 99 -44.34 -42.28 -60.53
C SER A 99 -45.59 -42.12 -61.39
N CYS A 100 -45.33 -41.79 -62.65
CA CYS A 100 -46.20 -41.79 -63.82
C CYS A 100 -47.52 -42.59 -63.73
N SER A 101 -48.63 -41.90 -64.02
CA SER A 101 -49.52 -42.33 -65.11
C SER A 101 -50.20 -41.12 -65.75
N VAL A 102 -49.82 -40.85 -66.99
CA VAL A 102 -50.73 -40.25 -67.97
C VAL A 102 -51.88 -41.23 -68.15
N SER A 103 -53.13 -40.80 -67.94
CA SER A 103 -54.29 -41.08 -68.82
C SER A 103 -55.57 -40.42 -68.30
N GLU A 104 -56.33 -39.88 -69.25
CA GLU A 104 -57.77 -39.53 -69.18
C GLU A 104 -58.11 -38.27 -68.37
N ALA A 105 -58.23 -37.09 -68.97
CA ALA A 105 -59.32 -36.68 -69.87
C ALA A 105 -60.71 -37.07 -69.34
N MET A 106 -61.39 -36.14 -68.66
CA MET A 106 -62.59 -35.47 -69.19
C MET A 106 -63.36 -34.72 -68.10
N SER A 107 -63.87 -33.57 -68.51
CA SER A 107 -65.06 -32.86 -68.00
C SER A 107 -64.84 -31.78 -66.93
N ASP A 108 -64.68 -30.56 -67.44
CA ASP A 108 -65.39 -29.33 -67.02
C ASP A 108 -66.91 -29.56 -66.78
N PRO A 109 -67.70 -28.58 -66.29
CA PRO A 109 -67.36 -27.26 -65.70
C PRO A 109 -68.18 -26.93 -64.43
N ARG A 110 -67.74 -25.96 -63.61
CA ARG A 110 -68.61 -24.93 -63.00
C ARG A 110 -67.82 -23.92 -62.18
N GLU A 111 -67.92 -22.68 -62.67
CA GLU A 111 -67.70 -21.38 -62.07
C GLU A 111 -67.83 -21.33 -60.53
N THR A 112 -66.83 -20.75 -59.87
CA THR A 112 -67.00 -19.46 -59.20
C THR A 112 -65.71 -18.67 -59.29
N SER A 113 -65.80 -17.57 -60.04
CA SER A 113 -64.95 -16.39 -59.92
C SER A 113 -64.91 -15.94 -58.47
N GLU A 114 -63.72 -15.89 -57.89
CA GLU A 114 -63.24 -14.96 -56.85
C GLU A 114 -62.01 -15.62 -56.23
N ASP A 115 -60.81 -15.27 -56.71
CA ASP A 115 -59.52 -15.36 -55.97
C ASP A 115 -58.30 -15.03 -56.86
N GLN A 116 -58.50 -14.23 -57.91
CA GLN A 116 -57.41 -13.78 -58.79
C GLN A 116 -56.99 -12.32 -58.51
N GLU A 117 -56.99 -11.88 -57.25
CA GLU A 117 -56.45 -10.56 -56.87
C GLU A 117 -55.45 -10.57 -55.69
N ASN A 118 -55.31 -11.66 -54.95
CA ASN A 118 -54.39 -11.71 -53.80
C ASN A 118 -52.94 -12.13 -54.14
N SER A 119 -52.66 -12.58 -55.36
CA SER A 119 -51.29 -12.99 -55.76
C SER A 119 -50.44 -11.84 -56.34
N LYS A 120 -51.00 -10.62 -56.50
CA LYS A 120 -50.27 -9.44 -57.02
C LYS A 120 -49.85 -8.42 -55.95
N ARG A 121 -50.25 -8.57 -54.69
CA ARG A 121 -49.88 -7.64 -53.60
C ARG A 121 -48.56 -7.94 -52.86
N ALA A 122 -47.88 -9.05 -53.16
CA ALA A 122 -46.61 -9.40 -52.50
C ALA A 122 -45.34 -9.07 -53.30
N ARG A 123 -45.42 -8.24 -54.37
CA ARG A 123 -44.26 -7.85 -55.20
C ARG A 123 -43.84 -6.38 -55.11
N LEU A 124 -44.43 -5.59 -54.23
CA LEU A 124 -44.10 -4.16 -54.09
C LEU A 124 -43.96 -3.78 -52.61
N GLN A 125 -42.89 -4.27 -51.99
CA GLN A 125 -42.32 -3.72 -50.75
C GLN A 125 -40.93 -4.34 -50.52
N CYS A 126 -39.93 -3.77 -51.19
CA CYS A 126 -38.52 -3.78 -50.77
C CYS A 126 -37.79 -2.76 -51.64
N GLY A 127 -38.21 -1.50 -51.48
CA GLY A 127 -37.45 -0.34 -51.89
C GLY A 127 -36.91 0.31 -50.63
N ASP A 128 -35.59 0.47 -50.61
CA ASP A 128 -34.81 1.30 -49.72
C ASP A 128 -34.38 0.70 -48.36
N GLY A 129 -33.07 0.63 -48.17
CA GLY A 129 -32.45 -0.07 -47.04
C GLY A 129 -31.02 -0.49 -47.35
N ARG A 130 -30.15 0.50 -47.54
CA ARG A 130 -28.69 0.39 -47.59
C ARG A 130 -28.21 -0.51 -46.44
N SER A 131 -27.81 -1.74 -46.76
CA SER A 131 -27.14 -2.65 -45.83
C SER A 131 -26.22 -3.56 -46.62
N ASP A 132 -24.93 -3.46 -46.34
CA ASP A 132 -23.87 -4.36 -46.78
C ASP A 132 -24.17 -5.77 -46.25
N SER A 133 -25.07 -6.47 -46.91
CA SER A 133 -25.19 -7.91 -46.77
C SER A 133 -24.22 -8.51 -47.76
N PHE A 134 -23.13 -9.08 -47.23
CA PHE A 134 -22.36 -10.11 -47.93
C PHE A 134 -23.33 -10.97 -48.70
N THR A 135 -23.24 -10.95 -50.02
CA THR A 135 -24.09 -11.69 -50.94
C THR A 135 -23.94 -13.16 -50.57
N ARG A 136 -24.86 -13.66 -49.75
CA ARG A 136 -24.83 -15.03 -49.25
C ARG A 136 -24.89 -15.90 -50.50
N LEU A 137 -23.79 -16.60 -50.77
CA LEU A 137 -23.67 -17.48 -51.92
C LEU A 137 -24.92 -18.40 -51.97
N PRO A 138 -25.54 -18.58 -53.14
CA PRO A 138 -26.73 -19.42 -53.27
C PRO A 138 -26.45 -20.81 -52.70
N SER A 139 -27.41 -21.38 -51.96
CA SER A 139 -27.25 -22.73 -51.43
C SER A 139 -27.13 -23.74 -52.59
N TYR A 140 -26.41 -24.83 -52.35
CA TYR A 140 -26.26 -25.91 -53.33
C TYR A 140 -27.61 -26.44 -53.86
N SER A 141 -28.64 -26.47 -53.00
CA SER A 141 -30.01 -26.82 -53.38
C SER A 141 -30.64 -25.83 -54.38
N CYS A 142 -30.40 -24.52 -54.21
CA CYS A 142 -30.91 -23.50 -55.13
C CYS A 142 -30.25 -23.62 -56.51
N LEU A 143 -28.94 -23.85 -56.58
CA LEU A 143 -28.24 -24.03 -57.85
C LEU A 143 -28.72 -25.28 -58.60
N ILE A 144 -29.00 -26.36 -57.87
CA ILE A 144 -29.57 -27.58 -58.48
C ILE A 144 -30.98 -27.30 -59.01
N GLN A 145 -31.84 -26.66 -58.22
CA GLN A 145 -33.21 -26.32 -58.63
C GLN A 145 -33.23 -25.40 -59.85
N GLU A 146 -32.31 -24.44 -59.91
CA GLU A 146 -32.12 -23.54 -61.05
C GLU A 146 -31.69 -24.33 -62.30
N GLY A 147 -30.71 -25.23 -62.18
CA GLY A 147 -30.32 -26.11 -63.28
C GLY A 147 -31.45 -27.02 -63.78
N TRP A 148 -32.28 -27.56 -62.88
CA TRP A 148 -33.48 -28.32 -63.26
C TRP A 148 -34.52 -27.45 -63.97
N ALA A 149 -34.73 -26.21 -63.52
CA ALA A 149 -35.65 -25.28 -64.15
C ALA A 149 -35.18 -24.90 -65.56
N GLU A 150 -33.88 -24.65 -65.75
CA GLU A 150 -33.29 -24.36 -67.07
C GLU A 150 -33.43 -25.54 -68.04
N THR A 151 -33.13 -26.76 -67.58
CA THR A 151 -33.28 -27.96 -68.43
C THR A 151 -34.73 -28.22 -68.81
N ALA A 152 -35.68 -28.05 -67.89
CA ALA A 152 -37.11 -28.16 -68.17
C ALA A 152 -37.57 -27.09 -69.19
N ALA A 153 -37.07 -25.86 -69.08
CA ALA A 153 -37.36 -24.79 -70.02
C ALA A 153 -36.84 -25.12 -71.43
N VAL A 154 -35.59 -25.60 -71.56
CA VAL A 154 -35.01 -26.00 -72.86
C VAL A 154 -35.78 -27.18 -73.47
N ALA A 155 -36.17 -28.18 -72.66
CA ALA A 155 -36.98 -29.31 -73.15
C ALA A 155 -38.34 -28.85 -73.69
N SER A 156 -38.99 -27.90 -73.01
CA SER A 156 -40.25 -27.32 -73.48
C SER A 156 -40.10 -26.56 -74.81
N GLN A 157 -39.00 -25.83 -74.97
CA GLN A 157 -38.68 -25.11 -76.21
C GLN A 157 -38.41 -26.10 -77.37
N LEU A 158 -37.66 -27.17 -77.12
CA LEU A 158 -37.39 -28.21 -78.11
C LEU A 158 -38.68 -28.87 -78.62
N CYS A 159 -39.59 -29.25 -77.71
CA CYS A 159 -40.88 -29.82 -78.08
C CYS A 159 -41.71 -28.88 -78.98
N ASN A 160 -41.69 -27.57 -78.69
CA ASN A 160 -42.38 -26.57 -79.48
C ASN A 160 -41.76 -26.41 -80.89
N VAL A 161 -40.43 -26.35 -81.00
CA VAL A 161 -39.73 -26.27 -82.28
C VAL A 161 -39.95 -27.53 -83.11
N GLN A 162 -39.91 -28.72 -82.50
CA GLN A 162 -40.19 -29.99 -83.18
C GLN A 162 -41.62 -30.03 -83.73
N ARG A 163 -42.61 -29.52 -82.98
CA ARG A 163 -44.00 -29.41 -83.46
C ARG A 163 -44.08 -28.48 -84.68
N GLN A 164 -43.51 -27.28 -84.58
CA GLN A 164 -43.48 -26.31 -85.69
C GLN A 164 -42.80 -26.86 -86.95
N SER A 165 -41.70 -27.61 -86.79
CA SER A 165 -41.01 -28.26 -87.90
C SER A 165 -41.88 -29.31 -88.60
N ARG A 166 -42.61 -30.13 -87.83
CA ARG A 166 -43.54 -31.13 -88.39
C ARG A 166 -44.68 -30.45 -89.15
N ASP A 167 -45.28 -29.41 -88.58
CA ASP A 167 -46.38 -28.66 -89.20
C ASP A 167 -45.95 -27.95 -90.50
N LEU A 168 -44.73 -27.38 -90.51
CA LEU A 168 -44.16 -26.78 -91.72
C LEU A 168 -43.83 -27.83 -92.79
N SER A 169 -43.29 -28.99 -92.41
CA SER A 169 -42.99 -30.07 -93.35
C SER A 169 -44.24 -30.66 -93.99
N ALA A 170 -45.34 -30.79 -93.24
CA ALA A 170 -46.63 -31.23 -93.75
C ALA A 170 -47.20 -30.23 -94.76
N ARG A 171 -47.22 -28.93 -94.42
CA ARG A 171 -47.68 -27.87 -95.34
C ARG A 171 -46.86 -27.80 -96.63
N LEU A 172 -45.55 -28.01 -96.53
CA LEU A 172 -44.67 -28.07 -97.70
C LEU A 172 -45.00 -29.29 -98.58
N ALA A 173 -45.24 -30.46 -97.98
CA ALA A 173 -45.65 -31.66 -98.71
C ALA A 173 -46.98 -31.47 -99.45
N ASP A 174 -47.97 -30.86 -98.79
CA ASP A 174 -49.28 -30.54 -99.41
C ASP A 174 -49.10 -29.60 -100.62
N LYS A 175 -48.27 -28.56 -100.49
CA LYS A 175 -47.99 -27.61 -101.58
C LYS A 175 -47.23 -28.24 -102.74
N ILE A 176 -46.28 -29.13 -102.47
CA ILE A 176 -45.59 -29.91 -103.51
C ILE A 176 -46.61 -30.76 -104.27
N GLN A 177 -47.52 -31.42 -103.54
CA GLN A 177 -48.56 -32.25 -104.15
C GLN A 177 -49.53 -31.43 -105.02
N GLU A 178 -49.92 -30.23 -104.58
CA GLU A 178 -50.74 -29.29 -105.37
C GLU A 178 -50.06 -28.92 -106.69
N VAL A 179 -48.78 -28.53 -106.65
CA VAL A 179 -48.01 -28.19 -107.86
C VAL A 179 -47.85 -29.40 -108.78
N HIS A 180 -47.56 -30.58 -108.22
CA HIS A 180 -47.47 -31.83 -108.98
C HIS A 180 -48.80 -32.20 -109.65
N GLN A 181 -49.95 -31.94 -108.99
CA GLN A 181 -51.29 -32.14 -109.57
C GLN A 181 -51.56 -31.16 -110.73
N THR A 182 -51.19 -29.88 -110.60
CA THR A 182 -51.34 -28.89 -111.68
C THR A 182 -50.47 -29.19 -112.91
N LEU A 183 -49.41 -30.00 -112.74
CA LEU A 183 -48.45 -30.39 -113.78
C LEU A 183 -48.63 -31.86 -114.21
N SER A 184 -49.85 -32.40 -114.13
CA SER A 184 -50.13 -33.82 -114.41
C SER A 184 -50.58 -34.14 -115.84
N ASP A 185 -50.52 -33.18 -116.77
CA ASP A 185 -51.05 -33.29 -118.14
C ASP A 185 -50.28 -34.26 -119.08
N GLY A 186 -49.27 -34.98 -118.58
CA GLY A 186 -48.49 -35.97 -119.34
C GLY A 186 -47.61 -35.42 -120.47
N SER A 187 -47.66 -34.11 -120.73
CA SER A 187 -46.80 -33.41 -121.70
C SER A 187 -45.32 -33.44 -121.27
N GLU A 188 -44.40 -33.58 -122.23
CA GLU A 188 -42.95 -33.53 -122.00
C GLU A 188 -42.51 -32.25 -121.27
N LEU A 189 -43.17 -31.13 -121.58
CA LEU A 189 -42.89 -29.83 -120.96
C LEU A 189 -43.29 -29.82 -119.46
N SER A 190 -44.32 -30.60 -119.09
CA SER A 190 -44.81 -30.76 -117.71
C SER A 190 -43.90 -31.66 -116.86
N VAL A 191 -43.31 -32.68 -117.47
CA VAL A 191 -42.33 -33.56 -116.82
C VAL A 191 -41.02 -32.80 -116.54
N LEU A 192 -40.55 -32.01 -117.52
CA LEU A 192 -39.35 -31.18 -117.36
C LEU A 192 -39.55 -30.05 -116.34
N SER A 193 -40.70 -29.39 -116.34
CA SER A 193 -41.00 -28.34 -115.36
C SER A 193 -41.10 -28.88 -113.93
N ARG A 194 -41.65 -30.09 -113.74
CA ARG A 194 -41.68 -30.79 -112.45
C ARG A 194 -40.27 -31.14 -111.95
N ALA A 195 -39.42 -31.68 -112.83
CA ALA A 195 -38.04 -32.00 -112.48
C ALA A 195 -37.22 -30.74 -112.13
N ALA A 196 -37.42 -29.65 -112.87
CA ALA A 196 -36.80 -28.35 -112.58
C ALA A 196 -37.29 -27.77 -111.23
N PHE A 197 -38.61 -27.84 -110.95
CA PHE A 197 -39.18 -27.40 -109.68
C PHE A 197 -38.60 -28.19 -108.49
N ASP A 198 -38.54 -29.53 -108.58
CA ASP A 198 -38.00 -30.37 -107.50
C ASP A 198 -36.49 -30.12 -107.29
N ALA A 199 -35.74 -29.82 -108.36
CA ALA A 199 -34.32 -29.46 -108.28
C ALA A 199 -34.11 -28.09 -107.61
N GLU A 200 -34.85 -27.06 -108.01
CA GLU A 200 -34.80 -25.72 -107.40
C GLU A 200 -35.24 -25.76 -105.94
N LEU A 201 -36.30 -26.51 -105.62
CA LEU A 201 -36.74 -26.70 -104.24
C LEU A 201 -35.65 -27.35 -103.37
N ARG A 202 -34.97 -28.38 -103.89
CA ARG A 202 -33.83 -29.00 -103.19
C ARG A 202 -32.68 -28.02 -102.99
N LEU A 203 -32.37 -27.17 -103.98
CA LEU A 203 -31.33 -26.16 -103.86
C LEU A 203 -31.67 -25.12 -102.78
N VAL A 204 -32.93 -24.64 -102.74
CA VAL A 204 -33.38 -23.70 -101.71
C VAL A 204 -33.34 -24.32 -100.32
N LEU A 205 -33.78 -25.58 -100.17
CA LEU A 205 -33.70 -26.30 -98.90
C LEU A 205 -32.25 -26.47 -98.43
N LEU A 206 -31.35 -26.90 -99.32
CA LEU A 206 -29.94 -27.07 -98.99
C LEU A 206 -29.26 -25.74 -98.63
N ARG A 207 -29.63 -24.65 -99.32
CA ARG A 207 -29.12 -23.31 -99.01
C ARG A 207 -29.61 -22.81 -97.66
N GLY A 208 -30.89 -23.01 -97.35
CA GLY A 208 -31.45 -22.71 -96.02
C GLY A 208 -30.77 -23.52 -94.91
N CYS A 209 -30.50 -24.81 -95.14
CA CYS A 209 -29.74 -25.65 -94.20
C CYS A 209 -28.30 -25.13 -94.02
N GLN A 210 -27.62 -24.73 -95.09
CA GLN A 210 -26.27 -24.17 -95.01
C GLN A 210 -26.26 -22.86 -94.20
N ASP A 211 -27.19 -21.94 -94.48
CA ASP A 211 -27.27 -20.66 -93.78
C ASP A 211 -27.59 -20.85 -92.28
N ALA A 212 -28.50 -21.76 -91.94
CA ALA A 212 -28.82 -22.11 -90.56
C ALA A 212 -27.61 -22.71 -89.82
N LEU A 213 -26.91 -23.67 -90.43
CA LEU A 213 -25.70 -24.28 -89.84
C LEU A 213 -24.59 -23.25 -89.65
N LEU A 214 -24.40 -22.31 -90.59
CA LEU A 214 -23.43 -21.23 -90.45
C LEU A 214 -23.82 -20.27 -89.32
N GLN A 215 -25.10 -19.97 -89.16
CA GLN A 215 -25.58 -19.14 -88.05
C GLN A 215 -25.37 -19.82 -86.70
N GLU A 216 -25.71 -21.10 -86.57
CA GLU A 216 -25.45 -21.89 -85.36
C GLU A 216 -23.96 -22.01 -85.05
N CYS A 217 -23.11 -22.20 -86.05
CA CYS A 217 -21.66 -22.22 -85.86
C CYS A 217 -21.15 -20.88 -85.31
N ARG A 218 -21.69 -19.74 -85.79
CA ARG A 218 -21.32 -18.41 -85.29
C ARG A 218 -21.80 -18.19 -83.85
N THR A 219 -23.03 -18.57 -83.51
CA THR A 219 -23.55 -18.43 -82.14
C THR A 219 -22.76 -19.30 -81.17
N LEU A 220 -22.52 -20.57 -81.51
CA LEU A 220 -21.70 -21.47 -80.69
C LEU A 220 -20.27 -20.97 -80.53
N GLN A 221 -19.68 -20.37 -81.56
CA GLN A 221 -18.33 -19.80 -81.47
C GLN A 221 -18.29 -18.58 -80.54
N ALA A 222 -19.31 -17.71 -80.58
CA ALA A 222 -19.44 -16.57 -79.68
C ALA A 222 -19.63 -17.04 -78.22
N GLU A 223 -20.57 -17.95 -77.97
CA GLU A 223 -20.79 -18.50 -76.62
C GLU A 223 -19.54 -19.23 -76.10
N ALA A 224 -18.82 -19.97 -76.94
CA ALA A 224 -17.58 -20.62 -76.56
C ALA A 224 -16.47 -19.63 -76.25
N ALA A 225 -16.45 -18.45 -76.89
CA ALA A 225 -15.52 -17.37 -76.56
C ALA A 225 -15.86 -16.75 -75.20
N ASP A 226 -17.13 -16.47 -74.94
CA ASP A 226 -17.61 -15.92 -73.66
C ASP A 226 -17.35 -16.89 -72.50
N ARG A 227 -17.68 -18.18 -72.67
CA ARG A 227 -17.36 -19.23 -71.68
C ARG A 227 -15.86 -19.34 -71.43
N ARG A 228 -15.01 -19.21 -72.47
CA ARG A 228 -13.55 -19.19 -72.32
C ARG A 228 -13.06 -17.97 -71.54
N GLN A 229 -13.66 -16.80 -71.73
CA GLN A 229 -13.34 -15.61 -70.92
C GLN A 229 -13.78 -15.78 -69.47
N GLY A 230 -14.99 -16.29 -69.23
CA GLY A 230 -15.48 -16.62 -67.89
C GLY A 230 -14.57 -17.60 -67.15
N MET A 231 -14.11 -18.65 -67.83
CA MET A 231 -13.14 -19.61 -67.26
C MET A 231 -11.81 -18.94 -66.88
N LYS A 232 -11.27 -18.04 -67.72
CA LYS A 232 -10.04 -17.30 -67.38
C LYS A 232 -10.23 -16.41 -66.15
N PHE A 233 -11.37 -15.73 -66.05
CA PHE A 233 -11.70 -14.91 -64.88
C PHE A 233 -11.80 -15.76 -63.61
N LEU A 234 -12.51 -16.89 -63.66
CA LEU A 234 -12.62 -17.81 -62.53
C LEU A 234 -11.26 -18.39 -62.12
N GLN A 235 -10.41 -18.74 -63.09
CA GLN A 235 -9.06 -19.21 -62.82
C GLN A 235 -8.21 -18.13 -62.15
N GLN A 236 -8.34 -16.87 -62.56
CA GLN A 236 -7.66 -15.75 -61.91
C GLN A 236 -8.16 -15.53 -60.47
N GLN A 237 -9.47 -15.62 -60.24
CA GLN A 237 -10.04 -15.54 -58.89
C GLN A 237 -9.55 -16.70 -58.01
N GLN A 238 -9.48 -17.92 -58.54
CA GLN A 238 -8.92 -19.06 -57.84
C GLN A 238 -7.45 -18.84 -57.47
N GLN A 239 -6.65 -18.30 -58.38
CA GLN A 239 -5.24 -17.98 -58.10
C GLN A 239 -5.12 -16.93 -57.00
N ASN A 240 -5.91 -15.85 -57.05
CA ASN A 240 -5.93 -14.84 -56.01
C ASN A 240 -6.28 -15.43 -54.63
N ILE A 241 -7.24 -16.36 -54.60
CA ILE A 241 -7.62 -17.06 -53.37
C ILE A 241 -6.43 -17.91 -52.85
N GLN A 242 -5.75 -18.66 -53.72
CA GLN A 242 -4.56 -19.43 -53.32
C GLN A 242 -3.43 -18.55 -52.79
N ASP A 243 -3.16 -17.43 -53.45
CA ASP A 243 -2.15 -16.46 -53.00
C ASP A 243 -2.52 -15.85 -51.64
N SER A 244 -3.81 -15.61 -51.41
CA SER A 244 -4.32 -15.12 -50.12
C SER A 244 -4.16 -16.15 -49.00
N PHE A 245 -4.37 -17.44 -49.28
CA PHE A 245 -4.13 -18.53 -48.32
C PHE A 245 -2.64 -18.63 -47.95
N LEU A 246 -1.74 -18.58 -48.93
CA LEU A 246 -0.29 -18.59 -48.67
C LEU A 246 0.15 -17.37 -47.84
N LEU A 247 -0.43 -16.20 -48.09
CA LEU A 247 -0.17 -15.02 -47.28
C LEU A 247 -0.70 -15.21 -45.84
N LEU A 248 -1.89 -15.79 -45.70
CA LEU A 248 -2.49 -16.07 -44.40
C LEU A 248 -1.63 -17.04 -43.58
N GLU A 249 -1.11 -18.10 -44.21
CA GLU A 249 -0.18 -19.05 -43.57
C GLU A 249 1.09 -18.35 -43.05
N LYS A 250 1.74 -17.53 -43.89
CA LYS A 250 2.92 -16.74 -43.47
C LYS A 250 2.61 -15.81 -42.31
N LYS A 251 1.43 -15.18 -42.31
CA LYS A 251 0.99 -14.31 -41.21
C LYS A 251 0.70 -15.12 -39.95
N GLN A 252 0.12 -16.29 -40.07
CA GLN A 252 -0.15 -17.19 -38.95
C GLN A 252 1.16 -17.68 -38.31
N GLU A 253 2.18 -18.01 -39.10
CA GLU A 253 3.52 -18.35 -38.61
C GLU A 253 4.14 -17.18 -37.82
N GLN A 254 4.06 -15.96 -38.34
CA GLN A 254 4.53 -14.76 -37.62
C GLN A 254 3.82 -14.57 -36.28
N ILE A 255 2.49 -14.74 -36.26
CA ILE A 255 1.70 -14.67 -35.02
C ILE A 255 2.14 -15.75 -34.03
N GLN A 256 2.37 -16.98 -34.47
CA GLN A 256 2.86 -18.05 -33.59
C GLN A 256 4.23 -17.74 -32.98
N VAL A 257 5.15 -17.18 -33.77
CA VAL A 257 6.47 -16.73 -33.26
C VAL A 257 6.30 -15.65 -32.20
N LEU A 258 5.43 -14.66 -32.43
CA LEU A 258 5.14 -13.61 -31.46
C LEU A 258 4.50 -14.14 -30.17
N ILE A 259 3.58 -15.11 -30.28
CA ILE A 259 2.97 -15.76 -29.11
C ILE A 259 4.04 -16.47 -28.28
N LYS A 260 4.95 -17.21 -28.93
CA LYS A 260 6.08 -17.90 -28.25
C LYS A 260 7.04 -16.91 -27.59
N ALA A 261 7.38 -15.81 -28.27
CA ALA A 261 8.24 -14.77 -27.70
C ALA A 261 7.58 -14.09 -26.49
N THR A 262 6.27 -13.83 -26.57
CA THR A 262 5.50 -13.20 -25.50
C THR A 262 5.36 -14.12 -24.29
N SER A 263 5.09 -15.42 -24.51
CA SER A 263 5.00 -16.39 -23.42
C SER A 263 6.35 -16.58 -22.73
N PHE A 264 7.45 -16.61 -23.49
CA PHE A 264 8.81 -16.62 -22.94
C PHE A 264 9.10 -15.37 -22.09
N SER A 265 8.82 -14.18 -22.63
CA SER A 265 9.00 -12.91 -21.89
C SER A 265 8.18 -12.89 -20.60
N LYS A 266 6.92 -13.35 -20.64
CA LYS A 266 6.06 -13.47 -19.45
C LYS A 266 6.64 -14.46 -18.42
N ALA A 267 7.20 -15.58 -18.85
CA ALA A 267 7.86 -16.53 -17.97
C ALA A 267 9.11 -15.92 -17.33
N GLN A 268 9.94 -15.21 -18.10
CA GLN A 268 11.13 -14.52 -17.60
C GLN A 268 10.78 -13.45 -16.56
N VAL A 269 9.77 -12.62 -16.82
CA VAL A 269 9.32 -11.59 -15.88
C VAL A 269 8.81 -12.21 -14.58
N ARG A 270 8.04 -13.30 -14.65
CA ARG A 270 7.59 -14.03 -13.46
C ARG A 270 8.76 -14.59 -12.66
N HIS A 271 9.75 -15.15 -13.35
CA HIS A 271 10.95 -15.69 -12.70
C HIS A 271 11.73 -14.58 -11.99
N ASN A 272 12.07 -13.49 -12.71
CA ASN A 272 12.77 -12.34 -12.15
C ASN A 272 11.98 -11.70 -10.98
N SER A 273 10.66 -11.58 -11.11
CA SER A 273 9.81 -11.08 -10.02
C SER A 273 9.87 -11.98 -8.79
N GLY A 274 9.89 -13.30 -8.98
CA GLY A 274 10.06 -14.26 -7.90
C GLY A 274 11.43 -14.16 -7.24
N GLU A 275 12.50 -13.98 -8.02
CA GLU A 275 13.86 -13.76 -7.49
C GLU A 275 13.97 -12.45 -6.71
N VAL A 276 13.41 -11.34 -7.23
CA VAL A 276 13.38 -10.06 -6.53
C VAL A 276 12.58 -10.19 -5.23
N GLN A 277 11.44 -10.87 -5.23
CA GLN A 277 10.66 -11.08 -4.02
C GLN A 277 11.42 -11.91 -2.98
N LYS A 278 12.09 -12.99 -3.39
CA LYS A 278 12.97 -13.77 -2.51
C LYS A 278 14.12 -12.92 -1.96
N PHE A 279 14.77 -12.14 -2.82
CA PHE A 279 15.84 -11.23 -2.41
C PHE A 279 15.34 -10.20 -1.38
N VAL A 280 14.18 -9.59 -1.60
CA VAL A 280 13.57 -8.66 -0.64
C VAL A 280 13.29 -9.37 0.68
N GLN A 281 12.68 -10.55 0.66
CA GLN A 281 12.38 -11.32 1.87
C GLN A 281 13.64 -11.73 2.63
N GLU A 282 14.65 -12.23 1.93
CA GLU A 282 15.85 -12.81 2.54
C GLU A 282 16.94 -11.77 2.88
N ARG A 283 17.02 -10.65 2.17
CA ARG A 283 18.13 -9.69 2.35
C ARG A 283 17.70 -8.35 2.93
N LEU A 284 16.49 -7.90 2.63
CA LEU A 284 15.97 -6.61 3.07
C LEU A 284 15.05 -6.76 4.29
N LEU A 285 14.14 -7.75 4.27
CA LEU A 285 13.17 -7.99 5.34
C LEU A 285 13.68 -8.93 6.45
N LEU A 286 14.89 -9.50 6.35
CA LEU A 286 15.48 -10.32 7.41
C LEU A 286 16.13 -9.50 8.54
N ARG A 287 16.30 -8.18 8.38
CA ARG A 287 16.90 -7.31 9.40
C ARG A 287 15.97 -6.46 10.30
N PRO A 288 14.62 -6.58 10.32
CA PRO A 288 13.83 -5.77 11.23
C PRO A 288 14.08 -6.20 12.68
N LEU A 289 14.33 -7.48 12.96
CA LEU A 289 14.56 -7.90 14.34
C LEU A 289 15.89 -7.39 14.89
N GLU A 290 16.98 -7.46 14.11
CA GLU A 290 18.29 -6.93 14.53
C GLU A 290 18.25 -5.40 14.66
N VAL A 291 17.62 -4.69 13.73
CA VAL A 291 17.48 -3.23 13.79
C VAL A 291 16.59 -2.81 14.96
N VAL A 292 15.50 -3.54 15.24
CA VAL A 292 14.64 -3.28 16.40
C VAL A 292 15.38 -3.58 17.70
N GLN A 293 16.14 -4.68 17.77
CA GLN A 293 16.95 -5.02 18.95
C GLN A 293 18.03 -3.97 19.21
N GLU A 294 18.76 -3.53 18.19
CA GLU A 294 19.77 -2.47 18.34
C GLU A 294 19.15 -1.10 18.62
N SER A 295 18.02 -0.77 18.00
CA SER A 295 17.25 0.44 18.33
C SER A 295 16.77 0.43 19.76
N GLN A 296 16.32 -0.73 20.27
CA GLN A 296 15.84 -0.86 21.63
C GLN A 296 16.99 -0.84 22.63
N ARG A 297 18.13 -1.49 22.33
CA ARG A 297 19.37 -1.35 23.10
C ARG A 297 19.84 0.11 23.18
N LEU A 298 19.80 0.84 22.06
CA LEU A 298 20.14 2.25 22.03
C LEU A 298 19.16 3.07 22.86
N GLN A 299 17.86 2.85 22.70
CA GLN A 299 16.83 3.51 23.49
C GLN A 299 17.02 3.26 24.99
N ASP A 300 17.27 2.01 25.39
CA ASP A 300 17.53 1.63 26.77
C ASP A 300 18.81 2.27 27.31
N SER A 301 19.86 2.37 26.48
CA SER A 301 21.10 3.08 26.83
C SER A 301 20.87 4.57 27.02
N VAL A 302 20.19 5.22 26.07
CA VAL A 302 19.86 6.64 26.15
C VAL A 302 18.97 6.92 27.35
N MET A 303 17.99 6.06 27.63
CA MET A 303 17.13 6.19 28.82
C MET A 303 17.92 6.01 30.12
N LYS A 304 18.86 5.07 30.17
CA LYS A 304 19.79 4.94 31.30
C LYS A 304 20.59 6.23 31.46
N ASP A 305 21.21 6.74 30.41
CA ASP A 305 22.01 7.97 30.47
C ASP A 305 21.17 9.17 30.90
N LEU A 306 19.95 9.30 30.37
CA LEU A 306 19.01 10.35 30.74
C LEU A 306 18.63 10.27 32.22
N ASN A 307 18.42 9.06 32.76
CA ASN A 307 18.19 8.86 34.20
C ASN A 307 19.41 9.24 35.05
N HIS A 308 20.63 9.01 34.55
CA HIS A 308 21.84 9.51 35.22
C HIS A 308 21.91 11.04 35.16
N PHE A 309 21.57 11.66 34.02
CA PHE A 309 21.58 13.12 33.87
C PHE A 309 20.49 13.82 34.68
N THR A 310 19.29 13.23 34.82
CA THR A 310 18.24 13.80 35.68
C THR A 310 18.62 13.75 37.16
N ALA A 311 19.46 12.79 37.56
CA ALA A 311 20.03 12.74 38.91
C ALA A 311 21.14 13.79 39.15
N ILE A 312 21.74 14.35 38.09
CA ILE A 312 22.78 15.38 38.21
C ILE A 312 22.13 16.76 38.33
N SER A 313 22.25 17.39 39.50
CA SER A 313 21.75 18.75 39.69
C SER A 313 22.53 19.75 38.83
N LEU A 314 21.84 20.54 38.01
CA LEU A 314 22.42 21.55 37.10
C LEU A 314 23.57 22.41 37.72
N PRO A 315 23.48 22.85 38.99
CA PRO A 315 24.54 23.69 39.55
C PRO A 315 25.87 22.94 39.81
N THR A 316 25.92 21.60 39.76
CA THR A 316 27.18 20.82 39.80
C THR A 316 27.98 20.93 38.50
N LEU A 317 27.28 21.13 37.38
CA LEU A 317 27.88 21.21 36.03
C LEU A 317 28.37 22.63 35.71
N GLN A 318 27.80 23.63 36.38
CA GLN A 318 28.25 25.00 36.24
C GLN A 318 29.60 25.15 36.95
N LYS A 319 30.66 25.39 36.17
CA LYS A 319 32.01 25.64 36.67
C LYS A 319 32.39 27.10 36.43
N VAL A 320 32.99 27.72 37.43
CA VAL A 320 33.53 29.07 37.35
C VAL A 320 35.05 28.99 37.33
N THR A 321 35.69 29.72 36.43
CA THR A 321 37.15 29.82 36.35
C THR A 321 37.65 30.87 37.33
N LEU A 322 38.32 30.44 38.39
CA LEU A 322 39.04 31.33 39.29
C LEU A 322 40.51 31.40 38.83
N HIS A 323 40.99 32.61 38.55
CA HIS A 323 42.37 32.89 38.10
C HIS A 323 42.82 32.16 36.82
N GLY A 324 41.88 31.77 35.95
CA GLY A 324 42.17 31.27 34.60
C GLY A 324 42.64 29.81 34.49
N VAL A 325 43.00 29.14 35.60
CA VAL A 325 43.59 27.78 35.56
C VAL A 325 42.73 26.71 36.25
N HIS A 326 41.87 27.08 37.19
CA HIS A 326 41.06 26.11 37.93
C HIS A 326 39.57 26.36 37.70
N GLN A 327 38.92 25.37 37.09
CA GLN A 327 37.46 25.32 36.97
C GLN A 327 36.89 24.69 38.23
N ILE A 328 36.30 25.53 39.10
CA ILE A 328 35.69 25.08 40.35
C ILE A 328 34.17 25.04 40.16
N PRO A 329 33.48 23.96 40.55
CA PRO A 329 32.02 23.92 40.53
C PRO A 329 31.42 25.07 41.34
N THR A 330 30.42 25.77 40.80
CA THR A 330 29.77 26.92 41.47
C THR A 330 29.22 26.55 42.85
N GLN A 331 28.80 25.30 43.04
CA GLN A 331 28.32 24.80 44.33
C GLN A 331 29.38 24.82 45.45
N GLU A 332 30.67 24.67 45.12
CA GLU A 332 31.76 24.72 46.12
C GLU A 332 32.07 26.15 46.59
N LEU A 333 31.71 27.13 45.75
CA LEU A 333 31.82 28.56 46.04
C LEU A 333 30.60 29.12 46.78
N SER A 334 29.55 28.30 46.97
CA SER A 334 28.34 28.72 47.66
C SER A 334 28.55 28.91 49.16
N ILE A 335 28.00 30.01 49.69
CA ILE A 335 27.96 30.30 51.13
C ILE A 335 27.14 29.22 51.88
N ASN A 336 26.22 28.54 51.19
CA ASN A 336 25.37 27.46 51.74
C ASN A 336 25.94 26.04 51.52
N ARG A 337 27.24 25.89 51.21
CA ARG A 337 27.88 24.59 50.94
C ARG A 337 27.70 23.55 52.07
N LEU A 338 27.54 23.99 53.32
CA LEU A 338 27.35 23.13 54.49
C LEU A 338 25.90 22.66 54.67
N SER A 339 24.94 23.22 53.92
CA SER A 339 23.53 22.83 53.97
C SER A 339 23.17 21.79 52.90
N ASN A 340 24.07 21.51 51.95
CA ASN A 340 23.82 20.57 50.86
C ASN A 340 24.37 19.16 51.21
N PRO A 341 23.52 18.10 51.24
CA PRO A 341 23.96 16.74 51.52
C PRO A 341 24.91 16.17 50.46
N SER A 342 24.95 16.75 49.25
CA SER A 342 25.84 16.33 48.16
C SER A 342 27.28 16.84 48.29
N PHE A 343 27.58 17.69 49.28
CA PHE A 343 28.94 18.18 49.50
C PHE A 343 29.80 17.10 50.18
N HIS A 344 30.95 16.76 49.60
CA HIS A 344 31.78 15.65 50.05
C HIS A 344 32.27 15.77 51.52
N LEU A 345 32.40 16.99 52.05
CA LEU A 345 32.76 17.21 53.46
C LEU A 345 31.54 17.35 54.39
N TYR A 346 30.31 17.33 53.87
CA TYR A 346 29.07 17.39 54.67
C TYR A 346 29.01 16.36 55.81
N PRO A 347 29.30 15.05 55.60
CA PRO A 347 29.27 14.09 56.70
C PRO A 347 30.30 14.39 57.80
N ILE A 348 31.47 14.92 57.44
CA ILE A 348 32.54 15.27 58.39
C ILE A 348 32.10 16.48 59.23
N TYR A 349 31.57 17.54 58.59
CA TYR A 349 31.05 18.70 59.31
C TYR A 349 29.82 18.34 60.15
N LYS A 350 28.91 17.51 59.64
CA LYS A 350 27.75 17.03 60.40
C LYS A 350 28.18 16.31 61.68
N ALA A 351 29.13 15.39 61.57
CA ALA A 351 29.69 14.68 62.72
C ALA A 351 30.35 15.65 63.72
N LEU A 352 31.17 16.59 63.24
CA LEU A 352 31.88 17.56 64.07
C LEU A 352 30.93 18.52 64.79
N TYR A 353 29.93 19.07 64.10
CA TYR A 353 28.94 19.94 64.73
C TYR A 353 28.10 19.18 65.76
N SER A 354 27.73 17.94 65.48
CA SER A 354 26.99 17.10 66.44
C SER A 354 27.81 16.76 67.69
N SER A 355 29.12 16.53 67.55
CA SER A 355 29.98 16.17 68.68
C SER A 355 30.29 17.34 69.61
N ILE A 356 30.31 18.56 69.08
CA ILE A 356 30.57 19.79 69.85
C ILE A 356 29.24 20.45 70.31
N GLY A 357 28.09 19.90 69.89
CA GLY A 357 26.76 20.43 70.24
C GLY A 357 26.41 21.76 69.55
N LEU A 358 26.99 22.01 68.37
CA LEU A 358 26.71 23.19 67.54
C LEU A 358 25.68 22.88 66.46
N SER A 359 24.83 23.86 66.13
CA SER A 359 23.86 23.72 65.05
C SER A 359 24.48 24.00 63.68
N LEU A 360 24.09 23.23 62.65
CA LEU A 360 24.66 23.29 61.29
C LEU A 360 24.44 24.62 60.55
N TYR A 361 23.52 25.47 61.01
CA TYR A 361 23.29 26.80 60.43
C TYR A 361 24.30 27.85 60.94
N LYS A 362 25.14 27.52 61.94
CA LYS A 362 26.18 28.42 62.45
C LYS A 362 27.43 28.34 61.57
N THR A 363 28.05 29.49 61.34
CA THR A 363 29.21 29.58 60.43
C THR A 363 30.42 28.84 61.00
N PRO A 364 31.30 28.26 60.17
CA PRO A 364 32.43 27.45 60.64
C PRO A 364 33.43 28.22 61.50
N GLU A 365 33.51 29.54 61.36
CA GLU A 365 34.33 30.42 62.20
C GLU A 365 33.87 30.39 63.67
N SER A 366 32.58 30.10 63.93
CA SER A 366 32.04 30.00 65.28
C SER A 366 32.47 28.73 66.04
N ILE A 367 32.99 27.72 65.33
CA ILE A 367 33.47 26.47 65.95
C ILE A 367 34.60 26.76 66.92
N LEU A 368 35.60 27.55 66.51
CA LEU A 368 36.77 27.83 67.36
C LEU A 368 36.39 28.60 68.63
N GLN A 369 35.49 29.57 68.50
CA GLN A 369 34.98 30.35 69.64
C GLN A 369 34.23 29.45 70.62
N HIS A 370 33.30 28.64 70.11
CA HIS A 370 32.51 27.73 70.95
C HIS A 370 33.37 26.63 71.59
N VAL A 371 34.32 26.04 70.87
CA VAL A 371 35.27 25.06 71.45
C VAL A 371 36.12 25.71 72.53
N ALA A 372 36.58 26.96 72.33
CA ALA A 372 37.30 27.70 73.35
C ALA A 372 36.43 27.92 74.61
N ASP A 373 35.15 28.25 74.44
CA ASP A 373 34.23 28.45 75.56
C ASP A 373 33.87 27.14 76.27
N VAL A 374 33.64 26.05 75.54
CA VAL A 374 33.48 24.70 76.12
C VAL A 374 34.74 24.31 76.88
N LYS A 375 35.94 24.59 76.35
CA LYS A 375 37.20 24.33 77.06
C LYS A 375 37.33 25.14 78.34
N LYS A 376 36.95 26.43 78.34
CA LYS A 376 36.90 27.26 79.56
C LYS A 376 35.96 26.67 80.59
N HIS A 377 34.74 26.28 80.19
CA HIS A 377 33.76 25.65 81.08
C HIS A 377 34.28 24.32 81.64
N LEU A 378 34.93 23.50 80.82
CA LEU A 378 35.52 22.23 81.23
C LEU A 378 36.63 22.45 82.27
N LEU A 379 37.53 23.42 82.03
CA LEU A 379 38.57 23.78 82.99
C LEU A 379 37.98 24.29 84.31
N PHE A 380 36.94 25.14 84.25
CA PHE A 380 36.21 25.62 85.42
C PHE A 380 35.58 24.47 86.21
N LEU A 381 34.86 23.56 85.55
CA LEU A 381 34.25 22.40 86.17
C LEU A 381 35.29 21.45 86.77
N ARG A 382 36.43 21.23 86.10
CA ARG A 382 37.54 20.44 86.66
C ARG A 382 38.11 21.09 87.92
N ALA A 383 38.35 22.40 87.91
CA ALA A 383 38.83 23.11 89.09
C ALA A 383 37.81 23.01 90.24
N GLN A 384 36.52 23.15 89.96
CA GLN A 384 35.45 22.99 90.96
C GLN A 384 35.39 21.57 91.51
N LEU A 385 35.46 20.54 90.66
CA LEU A 385 35.49 19.13 91.08
C LEU A 385 36.72 18.82 91.92
N CYS A 386 37.90 19.31 91.53
CA CYS A 386 39.13 19.18 92.31
C CYS A 386 39.02 19.88 93.66
N SER A 387 38.48 21.10 93.72
CA SER A 387 38.26 21.80 94.98
C SER A 387 37.28 21.07 95.88
N ARG A 388 36.17 20.55 95.32
CA ARG A 388 35.18 19.78 96.07
C ARG A 388 35.73 18.47 96.57
N SER A 389 36.47 17.73 95.75
CA SER A 389 37.10 16.47 96.16
C SER A 389 38.17 16.70 97.24
N GLN A 390 38.94 17.78 97.15
CA GLN A 390 39.86 18.17 98.21
C GLN A 390 39.12 18.55 99.50
N ALA A 391 38.03 19.31 99.42
CA ALA A 391 37.22 19.68 100.58
C ALA A 391 36.60 18.45 101.25
N THR A 392 35.99 17.54 100.48
CA THR A 392 35.42 16.29 101.01
C THR A 392 36.50 15.39 101.60
N ASN A 393 37.68 15.28 100.97
CA ASN A 393 38.79 14.52 101.53
C ASN A 393 39.31 15.14 102.85
N LYS A 394 39.38 16.47 102.95
CA LYS A 394 39.72 17.17 104.20
C LYS A 394 38.70 16.88 105.29
N ILE A 395 37.40 17.00 104.98
CA ILE A 395 36.32 16.70 105.93
C ILE A 395 36.37 15.23 106.36
N HIS A 396 36.52 14.28 105.43
CA HIS A 396 36.63 12.86 105.76
C HIS A 396 37.86 12.55 106.60
N LYS A 397 39.00 13.20 106.35
CA LYS A 397 40.21 13.06 107.17
C LYS A 397 39.97 13.60 108.59
N GLN A 398 39.42 14.80 108.71
CA GLN A 398 39.08 15.41 109.99
C GLN A 398 38.05 14.56 110.77
N LEU A 399 37.04 14.01 110.11
CA LEU A 399 36.04 13.14 110.73
C LEU A 399 36.63 11.82 111.24
N ARG A 400 37.65 11.26 110.57
CA ARG A 400 38.38 10.07 111.04
C ARG A 400 39.33 10.38 112.21
N GLU A 401 39.89 11.58 112.24
CA GLU A 401 40.86 12.02 113.25
C GLU A 401 40.18 12.58 114.52
N SER A 402 38.90 12.96 114.45
CA SER A 402 38.16 13.54 115.59
C SER A 402 37.47 12.45 116.43
N GLN A 403 37.77 12.40 117.74
CA GLN A 403 36.92 11.74 118.74
C GLN A 403 35.82 12.71 119.20
N THR A 404 34.67 12.20 119.65
CA THR A 404 33.49 13.00 120.07
C THR A 404 33.89 14.09 121.08
N PRO A 405 33.87 15.38 120.69
CA PRO A 405 34.33 16.45 121.56
C PRO A 405 33.20 16.95 122.49
N ASP A 406 33.57 17.42 123.68
CA ASP A 406 32.68 18.10 124.62
C ASP A 406 32.21 19.46 124.06
N ILE A 407 31.00 19.91 124.40
CA ILE A 407 30.35 21.11 123.82
C ILE A 407 31.24 22.35 123.99
N ASN A 408 31.92 22.49 125.13
CA ASN A 408 32.81 23.62 125.39
C ASN A 408 34.05 23.59 124.51
N THR A 409 34.62 22.41 124.26
CA THR A 409 35.77 22.26 123.36
C THR A 409 35.42 22.58 121.91
N LEU A 410 34.18 22.30 121.50
CA LEU A 410 33.67 22.71 120.18
C LEU A 410 33.51 24.23 120.07
N LEU A 411 33.02 24.90 121.12
CA LEU A 411 32.87 26.35 121.12
C LEU A 411 34.24 27.06 121.08
N ASP A 412 35.23 26.54 121.80
CA ASP A 412 36.61 27.07 121.76
C ASP A 412 37.25 26.85 120.38
N LEU A 413 37.04 25.68 119.77
CA LEU A 413 37.57 25.37 118.43
C LEU A 413 36.86 26.17 117.33
N LEU A 414 35.56 26.41 117.47
CA LEU A 414 34.80 27.32 116.61
C LEU A 414 35.29 28.76 116.75
N SER A 415 35.47 29.27 117.97
CA SER A 415 35.95 30.63 118.20
C SER A 415 37.37 30.82 117.66
N ALA A 416 38.26 29.83 117.84
CA ALA A 416 39.60 29.82 117.26
C ALA A 416 39.57 29.76 115.71
N HIS A 417 38.68 28.96 115.13
CA HIS A 417 38.50 28.90 113.67
C HIS A 417 37.94 30.21 113.11
N TYR A 418 36.98 30.84 113.80
CA TYR A 418 36.46 32.16 113.40
C TYR A 418 37.53 33.23 113.50
N ALA A 419 38.31 33.27 114.58
CA ALA A 419 39.44 34.18 114.75
C ALA A 419 40.46 34.01 113.62
N GLN A 420 40.84 32.77 113.30
CA GLN A 420 41.75 32.45 112.21
C GLN A 420 41.18 32.86 110.83
N GLN A 421 39.87 32.69 110.61
CA GLN A 421 39.23 33.14 109.38
C GLN A 421 39.21 34.66 109.27
N THR A 422 38.90 35.39 110.36
CA THR A 422 38.98 36.85 110.37
C THR A 422 40.39 37.34 110.09
N ASP A 423 41.42 36.75 110.72
CA ASP A 423 42.82 37.12 110.51
C ASP A 423 43.28 36.88 109.06
N GLN A 424 42.73 35.87 108.37
CA GLN A 424 43.05 35.60 106.97
C GLN A 424 42.26 36.45 105.97
N LEU A 425 40.98 36.73 106.25
CA LEU A 425 40.07 37.38 105.31
C LEU A 425 40.17 38.90 105.36
N VAL A 426 40.32 39.50 106.55
CA VAL A 426 40.44 40.96 106.72
C VAL A 426 41.55 41.58 105.88
N PRO A 427 42.81 41.08 105.90
CA PRO A 427 43.88 41.68 105.08
C PRO A 427 43.64 41.48 103.58
N LYS A 428 43.03 40.35 103.16
CA LYS A 428 42.69 40.12 101.75
C LYS A 428 41.61 41.09 101.26
N LEU A 429 40.60 41.36 102.10
CA LEU A 429 39.56 42.34 101.78
C LEU A 429 40.12 43.76 101.70
N GLN A 430 41.00 44.14 102.63
CA GLN A 430 41.70 45.42 102.56
C GLN A 430 42.52 45.56 101.27
N GLN A 431 43.27 44.53 100.89
CA GLN A 431 44.02 44.52 99.63
C GLN A 431 43.12 44.67 98.40
N ILE A 432 41.94 44.02 98.37
CA ILE A 432 40.98 44.16 97.28
C ILE A 432 40.38 45.57 97.25
N ILE A 433 40.06 46.15 98.41
CA ILE A 433 39.56 47.53 98.51
C ILE A 433 40.58 48.51 97.95
N GLU A 434 41.86 48.38 98.32
CA GLU A 434 42.94 49.20 97.76
C GLU A 434 43.07 49.03 96.24
N GLN A 435 42.96 47.80 95.73
CA GLN A 435 42.97 47.54 94.29
C GLN A 435 41.78 48.17 93.56
N CYS A 436 40.59 48.13 94.16
CA CYS A 436 39.38 48.77 93.64
C CYS A 436 39.50 50.30 93.63
N GLN A 437 40.08 50.90 94.67
CA GLN A 437 40.33 52.34 94.72
C GLN A 437 41.30 52.76 93.62
N LYS A 438 42.41 52.02 93.45
CA LYS A 438 43.38 52.26 92.38
C LYS A 438 42.77 52.12 90.99
N SER A 439 41.96 51.09 90.75
CA SER A 439 41.31 50.90 89.44
C SER A 439 40.25 51.97 89.17
N GLN A 440 39.59 52.48 90.21
CA GLN A 440 38.65 53.60 90.09
C GLN A 440 39.37 54.92 89.74
N GLU A 441 40.52 55.19 90.36
CA GLU A 441 41.37 56.34 90.01
C GLU A 441 41.85 56.25 88.57
N TYR A 442 42.41 55.10 88.16
CA TYR A 442 42.80 54.87 86.78
C TYR A 442 41.62 54.98 85.79
N GLY A 443 40.44 54.50 86.19
CA GLY A 443 39.22 54.66 85.39
C GLY A 443 38.86 56.13 85.13
N LYS A 444 39.09 57.02 86.10
CA LYS A 444 38.90 58.48 85.90
C LYS A 444 39.90 59.05 84.89
N GLU A 445 41.16 58.61 84.93
CA GLU A 445 42.19 59.02 83.96
C GLU A 445 41.83 58.57 82.54
N VAL A 446 41.40 57.31 82.37
CA VAL A 446 40.95 56.79 81.07
C VAL A 446 39.72 57.55 80.57
N GLN A 447 38.76 57.84 81.45
CA GLN A 447 37.58 58.62 81.07
C GLN A 447 37.95 60.03 80.61
N ALA A 448 38.92 60.68 81.28
CA ALA A 448 39.44 61.98 80.84
C ALA A 448 40.11 61.87 79.46
N ALA A 449 40.95 60.86 79.22
CA ALA A 449 41.59 60.65 77.92
C ALA A 449 40.59 60.36 76.79
N VAL A 450 39.52 59.61 77.07
CA VAL A 450 38.42 59.36 76.12
C VAL A 450 37.65 60.65 75.82
N ASN A 451 37.38 61.47 76.83
CA ASN A 451 36.72 62.77 76.64
C ASN A 451 37.61 63.73 75.82
N ASP A 452 38.90 63.82 76.13
CA ASP A 452 39.87 64.62 75.38
C ASP A 452 39.93 64.18 73.91
N TRP A 453 39.92 62.87 73.66
CA TRP A 453 39.88 62.33 72.31
C TRP A 453 38.57 62.65 71.59
N TRP A 454 37.43 62.66 72.28
CA TRP A 454 36.14 63.00 71.69
C TRP A 454 35.97 64.49 71.39
N GLU A 455 36.48 65.38 72.25
CA GLU A 455 36.41 66.82 72.03
C GLU A 455 37.36 67.27 70.93
N GLN A 456 38.57 66.69 70.84
CA GLN A 456 39.58 67.06 69.84
C GLN A 456 40.28 65.83 69.25
N PRO A 457 39.56 65.01 68.46
CA PRO A 457 40.14 63.86 67.78
C PRO A 457 41.23 64.36 66.81
N ALA A 458 42.40 63.73 66.86
CA ALA A 458 43.62 64.06 66.11
C ALA A 458 44.62 65.06 66.72
N GLN A 459 44.28 65.84 67.76
CA GLN A 459 45.24 66.81 68.31
C GLN A 459 46.40 66.15 69.11
N GLN A 460 46.14 64.97 69.68
CA GLN A 460 47.13 64.19 70.43
C GLN A 460 47.47 62.85 69.75
N CYS A 461 46.92 62.55 68.57
CA CYS A 461 47.04 61.23 67.95
C CYS A 461 48.35 61.00 67.18
N LEU A 462 49.17 62.04 67.00
CA LEU A 462 50.43 61.97 66.25
C LEU A 462 51.58 62.65 67.02
N PRO A 463 51.96 62.17 68.22
CA PRO A 463 53.06 62.75 68.98
C PRO A 463 54.43 62.58 68.27
N TRP A 464 54.54 61.63 67.33
CA TRP A 464 55.76 61.37 66.55
C TRP A 464 55.86 62.14 65.23
N GLU A 465 54.76 62.72 64.73
CA GLU A 465 54.77 63.39 63.43
C GLU A 465 55.41 64.78 63.57
N GLN A 466 56.56 64.97 62.93
CA GLN A 466 57.30 66.22 62.97
C GLN A 466 57.18 66.97 61.65
N ARG A 467 56.78 68.24 61.70
CA ARG A 467 56.84 69.15 60.55
C ARG A 467 57.84 70.25 60.83
N GLY A 468 58.87 70.34 59.99
CA GLY A 468 60.00 71.24 60.21
C GLY A 468 60.89 70.85 61.40
N GLY A 469 60.95 69.55 61.74
CA GLY A 469 61.76 69.04 62.84
C GLY A 469 61.19 69.26 64.24
N GLN A 470 59.93 69.70 64.36
CA GLN A 470 59.25 69.90 65.65
C GLN A 470 57.90 69.19 65.68
N THR A 471 57.54 68.65 66.84
CA THR A 471 56.23 68.02 67.06
C THR A 471 55.15 69.09 67.26
N LEU A 472 53.87 68.72 67.10
CA LEU A 472 52.75 69.64 67.27
C LEU A 472 52.74 70.31 68.66
N GLN A 473 53.09 69.58 69.73
CA GLN A 473 53.22 70.15 71.08
C GLN A 473 54.31 71.22 71.15
N GLN A 474 55.48 70.96 70.56
CA GLN A 474 56.58 71.93 70.51
C GLN A 474 56.25 73.17 69.67
N TRP A 475 55.50 73.00 68.57
CA TRP A 475 54.98 74.12 67.80
C TRP A 475 53.96 74.94 68.59
N ARG A 476 53.10 74.29 69.38
CA ARG A 476 52.14 74.96 70.24
C ARG A 476 52.82 75.74 71.36
N ASP A 477 53.86 75.19 71.98
CA ASP A 477 54.67 75.87 73.00
C ASP A 477 55.43 77.06 72.41
N ARG A 478 56.00 76.92 71.22
CA ARG A 478 56.63 78.05 70.51
C ARG A 478 55.61 79.12 70.13
N TRP A 479 54.42 78.71 69.68
CA TRP A 479 53.35 79.63 69.34
C TRP A 479 52.85 80.39 70.58
N THR A 480 52.66 79.73 71.73
CA THR A 480 52.29 80.40 72.97
C THR A 480 53.39 81.35 73.47
N VAL A 481 54.67 80.98 73.34
CA VAL A 481 55.78 81.88 73.65
C VAL A 481 55.81 83.09 72.69
N ALA A 482 55.59 82.89 71.40
CA ALA A 482 55.54 83.97 70.41
C ALA A 482 54.32 84.89 70.62
N VAL A 483 53.15 84.33 70.94
CA VAL A 483 51.94 85.08 71.26
C VAL A 483 52.12 85.88 72.55
N THR A 484 52.71 85.30 73.60
CA THR A 484 53.00 86.04 74.84
C THR A 484 54.07 87.13 74.62
N ALA A 485 55.06 86.91 73.73
CA ALA A 485 56.02 87.94 73.34
C ALA A 485 55.36 89.07 72.53
N LEU A 486 54.46 88.74 71.60
CA LEU A 486 53.66 89.71 70.85
C LEU A 486 52.73 90.51 71.75
N GLN A 487 52.06 89.86 72.71
CA GLN A 487 51.22 90.53 73.71
C GLN A 487 52.04 91.47 74.60
N ARG A 488 53.28 91.10 74.97
CA ARG A 488 54.20 92.02 75.66
C ARG A 488 54.66 93.18 74.78
N ALA A 489 54.84 92.97 73.48
CA ALA A 489 55.24 94.02 72.53
C ALA A 489 54.08 94.97 72.14
N SER A 490 52.85 94.46 72.06
CA SER A 490 51.64 95.27 71.81
C SER A 490 51.12 95.95 73.08
N GLY A 491 51.42 95.40 74.27
CA GLY A 491 51.22 96.07 75.56
C GLY A 491 52.26 97.16 75.89
N GLY A 492 53.23 97.42 74.99
CA GLY A 492 54.23 98.48 75.12
C GLY A 492 53.99 99.72 74.25
N ARG A 493 52.85 99.79 73.53
CA ARG A 493 52.36 100.98 72.84
C ARG A 493 50.88 101.23 73.15
N SER A 494 50.61 101.45 74.44
CA SER A 494 49.62 102.39 74.97
C SER A 494 49.80 102.46 76.48
#